data_AF-A0A8X8L9H6-F1
#
_entry.id   AF-A0A8X8L9H6-F1
#
_cell.length_a   1.000
_cell.length_b   1.000
_cell.length_c   1.000
_cell.angle_alpha   90.00
_cell.angle_beta   90.00
_cell.angle_gamma   90.00
#
_symmetry.space_group_name_H-M   'P 1'
#
loop_
_entity.id
_entity.type
_entity.pdbx_description
1 polymer ?
#
loop_
_entity_poly.entity_id
_entity_poly.type
_entity_poly.pdbx_seq_one_letter_code
_entity_poly.pdbx_strand_id
1 'polypeptide(L)'
;MNAYVNRLVPASIQDKIKAVLNAFETGSTRGDYANVTIFHDGKNNTRQITYGKTQTTEQGNLCRLIEAYIAHQGIYATAFQEYLPKIGVAPLADDLRFIDLLRKAGRDPVMQKTEDQFFDTVYYLPACNFFATNFFIHPLSLLVIYDSYIQSGGILPFLRNRFAEHTPAYGGNEKIWIKSYLTARQDWLASGDMGRRPLLLNTVYRTHCLLQQINNDNWDLQQAFSANGVEIL
;
A
#
# COMPACT_ATOMS: atom_id res chain seq x y z
N MET A 1 -0.43 8.59 -19.15
CA MET A 1 -0.13 8.47 -17.72
C MET A 1 1.05 7.54 -17.46
N ASN A 2 0.98 6.23 -17.74
CA ASN A 2 2.13 5.33 -17.60
C ASN A 2 3.38 5.78 -18.37
N ALA A 3 3.23 6.35 -19.57
CA ALA A 3 4.36 6.88 -20.31
C ALA A 3 5.09 8.06 -19.62
N TYR A 4 4.38 8.89 -18.84
CA TYR A 4 5.00 10.00 -18.10
C TYR A 4 5.83 9.47 -16.93
N VAL A 5 5.24 8.58 -16.13
CA VAL A 5 5.92 7.95 -14.99
C VAL A 5 7.10 7.11 -15.47
N ASN A 6 6.92 6.26 -16.48
CA ASN A 6 7.99 5.40 -17.01
C ASN A 6 9.18 6.20 -17.58
N ARG A 7 8.94 7.42 -18.07
CA ARG A 7 10.02 8.30 -18.55
C ARG A 7 10.84 8.89 -17.41
N LEU A 8 10.22 9.20 -16.28
CA LEU A 8 10.85 9.90 -15.15
C LEU A 8 11.38 8.93 -14.07
N VAL A 9 10.72 7.79 -13.93
CA VAL A 9 11.06 6.76 -12.95
C VAL A 9 11.32 5.46 -13.72
N PRO A 10 12.59 5.11 -13.98
CA PRO A 10 12.95 3.88 -14.69
C PRO A 10 12.41 2.62 -13.98
N ALA A 11 12.19 1.55 -14.73
CA ALA A 11 11.62 0.30 -14.21
C ALA A 11 12.38 -0.22 -12.97
N SER A 12 13.71 -0.17 -12.97
CA SER A 12 14.52 -0.58 -11.80
C SER A 12 14.23 0.23 -10.54
N ILE A 13 13.95 1.53 -10.68
CA ILE A 13 13.57 2.38 -9.55
C ILE A 13 12.12 2.10 -9.14
N GLN A 14 11.22 1.79 -10.07
CA GLN A 14 9.86 1.34 -9.74
C GLN A 14 9.89 0.03 -8.95
N ASP A 15 10.76 -0.91 -9.32
CA ASP A 15 10.94 -2.17 -8.59
C ASP A 15 11.48 -1.91 -7.17
N LYS A 16 12.43 -0.98 -7.03
CA LYS A 16 12.93 -0.53 -5.73
C LYS A 16 11.83 0.09 -4.86
N ILE A 17 10.99 0.95 -5.44
CA ILE A 17 9.82 1.53 -4.76
C ILE A 17 8.90 0.42 -4.26
N LYS A 18 8.57 -0.57 -5.10
CA LYS A 18 7.74 -1.72 -4.72
C LYS A 18 8.39 -2.54 -3.60
N ALA A 19 9.71 -2.76 -3.65
CA ALA A 19 10.45 -3.47 -2.61
C ALA A 19 10.40 -2.72 -1.26
N VAL A 20 10.55 -1.40 -1.25
CA VAL A 20 10.44 -0.57 -0.04
C VAL A 20 9.06 -0.69 0.57
N LEU A 21 8.01 -0.60 -0.25
CA LEU A 21 6.64 -0.70 0.22
C LEU A 21 6.31 -2.10 0.76
N ASN A 22 6.78 -3.16 0.10
CA ASN A 22 6.64 -4.52 0.63
C ASN A 22 7.33 -4.67 2.00
N ALA A 23 8.53 -4.08 2.16
CA ALA A 23 9.25 -4.11 3.42
C ALA A 23 8.51 -3.34 4.52
N PHE A 24 7.83 -2.24 4.18
CA PHE A 24 6.94 -1.55 5.11
C PHE A 24 5.72 -2.38 5.54
N GLU A 25 5.11 -3.15 4.62
CA GLU A 25 3.93 -3.95 4.94
C GLU A 25 4.26 -5.25 5.69
N THR A 26 5.37 -5.90 5.32
CA THR A 26 5.63 -7.30 5.71
C THR A 26 7.02 -7.56 6.29
N GLY A 27 7.90 -6.56 6.33
CA GLY A 27 9.30 -6.75 6.71
C GLY A 27 10.11 -7.57 5.69
N SER A 28 9.62 -7.71 4.46
CA SER A 28 10.27 -8.43 3.37
C SER A 28 10.15 -7.66 2.06
N THR A 29 11.18 -7.67 1.23
CA THR A 29 11.17 -7.00 -0.09
C THR A 29 10.22 -7.66 -1.09
N ARG A 30 9.86 -8.93 -0.89
CA ARG A 30 9.00 -9.70 -1.80
C ARG A 30 7.53 -9.71 -1.38
N GLY A 31 7.26 -9.50 -0.09
CA GLY A 31 5.96 -9.73 0.52
C GLY A 31 5.59 -11.22 0.61
N ASP A 32 4.39 -11.52 1.11
CA ASP A 32 3.87 -12.88 1.22
C ASP A 32 2.41 -12.97 0.78
N TYR A 33 2.21 -13.46 -0.45
CA TYR A 33 0.90 -13.67 -1.07
C TYR A 33 0.01 -14.67 -0.32
N ALA A 34 0.58 -15.52 0.54
CA ALA A 34 -0.19 -16.49 1.32
C ALA A 34 -0.41 -16.04 2.77
N ASN A 35 0.02 -14.84 3.15
CA ASN A 35 -0.12 -14.37 4.52
C ASN A 35 -1.60 -14.19 4.87
N VAL A 36 -2.01 -14.74 6.01
CA VAL A 36 -3.34 -14.56 6.59
C VAL A 36 -3.16 -14.20 8.05
N THR A 37 -3.57 -13.00 8.41
CA THR A 37 -3.61 -12.49 9.78
C THR A 37 -5.05 -12.18 10.17
N ILE A 38 -5.33 -12.16 11.47
CA ILE A 38 -6.65 -11.84 12.00
C ILE A 38 -6.49 -10.69 12.98
N PHE A 39 -7.21 -9.60 12.73
CA PHE A 39 -7.18 -8.40 13.56
C PHE A 39 -8.58 -8.05 14.04
N HIS A 40 -8.65 -7.32 15.16
CA HIS A 40 -9.88 -6.76 15.74
C HIS A 40 -10.12 -5.34 15.25
N ASP A 41 -10.14 -5.15 13.94
CA ASP A 41 -10.23 -3.84 13.30
C ASP A 41 -11.32 -3.78 12.21
N GLY A 42 -12.16 -4.80 12.14
CA GLY A 42 -13.36 -4.81 11.30
C GLY A 42 -14.39 -3.78 11.76
N LYS A 43 -15.46 -3.60 10.98
CA LYS A 43 -16.59 -2.73 11.36
C LYS A 43 -17.09 -3.11 12.75
N ASN A 44 -17.36 -2.11 13.59
CA ASN A 44 -17.75 -2.30 15.00
C ASN A 44 -16.73 -3.10 15.83
N ASN A 45 -15.43 -3.01 15.52
CA ASN A 45 -14.34 -3.69 16.23
C ASN A 45 -14.46 -5.23 16.17
N THR A 46 -15.06 -5.74 15.10
CA THR A 46 -15.18 -7.19 14.84
C THR A 46 -13.84 -7.77 14.40
N ARG A 47 -13.66 -9.08 14.61
CA ARG A 47 -12.54 -9.81 14.02
C ARG A 47 -12.72 -9.90 12.52
N GLN A 48 -11.66 -9.64 11.77
CA GLN A 48 -11.64 -9.81 10.32
C GLN A 48 -10.32 -10.42 9.85
N ILE A 49 -10.40 -11.15 8.74
CA ILE A 49 -9.21 -11.62 8.02
C ILE A 49 -8.52 -10.45 7.31
N THR A 50 -7.20 -10.47 7.33
CA THR A 50 -6.32 -9.65 6.49
C THR A 50 -5.41 -10.58 5.70
N TYR A 51 -5.41 -10.44 4.38
CA TYR A 51 -4.90 -11.45 3.45
C TYR A 51 -3.94 -10.90 2.39
N GLY A 52 -2.95 -11.70 2.03
CA GLY A 52 -2.12 -11.53 0.85
C GLY A 52 -0.98 -10.54 1.04
N LYS A 53 -0.22 -10.33 -0.04
CA LYS A 53 1.00 -9.52 -0.07
C LYS A 53 0.77 -8.10 0.42
N THR A 54 -0.41 -7.56 0.15
CA THR A 54 -0.77 -6.16 0.42
C THR A 54 -1.82 -6.04 1.52
N GLN A 55 -2.06 -7.13 2.26
CA GLN A 55 -2.89 -7.16 3.45
C GLN A 55 -4.32 -6.61 3.21
N THR A 56 -5.02 -7.12 2.17
CA THR A 56 -6.42 -6.76 1.93
C THR A 56 -7.33 -7.33 3.02
N THR A 57 -8.30 -6.55 3.49
CA THR A 57 -9.20 -6.98 4.57
C THR A 57 -10.47 -7.66 4.04
N GLU A 58 -11.01 -8.59 4.82
CA GLU A 58 -12.23 -9.35 4.55
C GLU A 58 -13.43 -8.46 4.25
N GLN A 59 -13.63 -7.43 5.08
CA GLN A 59 -14.74 -6.48 4.94
C GLN A 59 -14.43 -5.32 3.99
N GLY A 60 -13.25 -5.36 3.35
CA GLY A 60 -12.78 -4.40 2.35
C GLY A 60 -12.73 -5.03 0.96
N ASN A 61 -11.51 -5.18 0.44
CA ASN A 61 -11.28 -5.55 -0.96
C ASN A 61 -11.15 -7.07 -1.19
N LEU A 62 -11.19 -7.91 -0.14
CA LEU A 62 -10.98 -9.36 -0.30
C LEU A 62 -11.97 -9.99 -1.26
N CYS A 63 -13.26 -9.62 -1.21
CA CYS A 63 -14.27 -10.17 -2.11
C CYS A 63 -13.89 -9.92 -3.59
N ARG A 64 -13.54 -8.68 -3.93
CA ARG A 64 -13.14 -8.28 -5.29
C ARG A 64 -11.86 -8.97 -5.76
N LEU A 65 -10.91 -9.21 -4.86
CA LEU A 65 -9.70 -9.96 -5.17
C LEU A 65 -10.03 -11.42 -5.51
N ILE A 66 -10.89 -12.07 -4.71
CA ILE A 66 -11.30 -13.45 -4.96
C ILE A 66 -12.15 -13.56 -6.24
N GLU A 67 -13.04 -12.59 -6.51
CA GLU A 67 -13.76 -12.51 -7.79
C GLU A 67 -12.81 -12.47 -8.99
N ALA A 68 -11.77 -11.62 -8.93
CA ALA A 68 -10.76 -11.52 -9.98
C ALA A 68 -9.98 -12.83 -10.14
N TYR A 69 -9.60 -13.48 -9.05
CA TYR A 69 -8.89 -14.76 -9.07
C TYR A 69 -9.73 -15.89 -9.68
N ILE A 70 -11.02 -15.94 -9.36
CA ILE A 70 -11.97 -16.87 -9.99
C ILE A 70 -12.08 -16.59 -11.48
N ALA A 71 -12.19 -15.32 -11.88
CA ALA A 71 -12.26 -14.93 -13.29
C ALA A 71 -10.97 -15.30 -14.08
N HIS A 72 -9.82 -15.25 -13.41
CA HIS A 72 -8.54 -15.71 -13.96
C HIS A 72 -8.34 -17.24 -13.91
N GLN A 73 -9.36 -18.00 -13.50
CA GLN A 73 -9.37 -19.47 -13.51
C GLN A 73 -8.23 -20.10 -12.69
N GLY A 74 -7.96 -19.54 -11.50
CA GLY A 74 -6.99 -20.12 -10.58
C GLY A 74 -7.35 -21.54 -10.13
N ILE A 75 -6.37 -22.30 -9.65
CA ILE A 75 -6.49 -23.71 -9.27
C ILE A 75 -7.59 -23.92 -8.22
N TYR A 76 -7.79 -22.93 -7.35
CA TYR A 76 -8.77 -22.95 -6.26
C TYR A 76 -10.08 -22.19 -6.59
N ALA A 77 -10.28 -21.76 -7.84
CA ALA A 77 -11.44 -20.94 -8.24
C ALA A 77 -12.79 -21.58 -7.86
N THR A 78 -12.98 -22.87 -8.17
CA THR A 78 -14.23 -23.58 -7.83
C THR A 78 -14.48 -23.64 -6.33
N ALA A 79 -13.44 -23.86 -5.52
CA ALA A 79 -13.57 -23.94 -4.07
C ALA A 79 -13.99 -22.58 -3.45
N PHE A 80 -13.58 -21.46 -4.05
CA PHE A 80 -14.00 -20.14 -3.58
C PHE A 80 -15.45 -19.78 -3.90
N GLN A 81 -16.12 -20.47 -4.83
CA GLN A 81 -17.50 -20.16 -5.19
C GLN A 81 -18.47 -20.26 -4.00
N GLU A 82 -18.23 -21.18 -3.06
CA GLU A 82 -19.03 -21.30 -1.84
C GLU A 82 -18.85 -20.09 -0.90
N TYR A 83 -17.65 -19.51 -0.88
CA TYR A 83 -17.28 -18.45 0.04
C TYR A 83 -17.57 -17.06 -0.49
N LEU A 84 -17.53 -16.86 -1.81
CA LEU A 84 -17.72 -15.57 -2.47
C LEU A 84 -18.92 -14.75 -1.94
N PRO A 85 -20.14 -15.32 -1.79
CA PRO A 85 -21.28 -14.55 -1.27
C PRO A 85 -21.20 -14.23 0.24
N LYS A 86 -20.26 -14.85 0.97
CA LYS A 86 -20.08 -14.69 2.43
C LYS A 86 -19.03 -13.63 2.78
N ILE A 87 -18.04 -13.39 1.90
CA ILE A 87 -16.90 -12.50 2.18
C ILE A 87 -17.39 -11.07 2.47
N GLY A 88 -17.08 -10.55 3.66
CA GLY A 88 -17.49 -9.22 4.11
C GLY A 88 -18.97 -9.10 4.52
N VAL A 89 -19.73 -10.20 4.45
CA VAL A 89 -21.15 -10.29 4.82
C VAL A 89 -21.33 -11.09 6.11
N ALA A 90 -20.66 -12.24 6.22
CA ALA A 90 -20.64 -13.09 7.39
C ALA A 90 -19.21 -13.20 7.94
N PRO A 91 -19.02 -13.37 9.26
CA PRO A 91 -17.68 -13.47 9.84
C PRO A 91 -17.00 -14.78 9.41
N LEU A 92 -15.89 -14.67 8.68
CA LEU A 92 -15.08 -15.82 8.25
C LEU A 92 -13.77 -15.97 9.05
N ALA A 93 -13.49 -15.07 9.99
CA ALA A 93 -12.26 -15.06 10.79
C ALA A 93 -12.01 -16.32 11.65
N ASP A 94 -13.01 -17.17 11.87
CA ASP A 94 -12.88 -18.46 12.56
C ASP A 94 -13.12 -19.67 11.64
N ASP A 95 -13.40 -19.44 10.34
CA ASP A 95 -13.54 -20.50 9.36
C ASP A 95 -12.16 -21.00 8.92
N LEU A 96 -11.69 -22.04 9.59
CA LEU A 96 -10.38 -22.64 9.32
C LEU A 96 -10.24 -23.18 7.90
N ARG A 97 -11.35 -23.60 7.25
CA ARG A 97 -11.31 -24.09 5.86
C ARG A 97 -11.11 -22.95 4.90
N PHE A 98 -11.78 -21.82 5.12
CA PHE A 98 -11.58 -20.62 4.32
C PHE A 98 -10.17 -20.07 4.48
N ILE A 99 -9.65 -20.03 5.70
CA ILE A 99 -8.27 -19.57 5.98
C ILE A 99 -7.23 -20.46 5.28
N ASP A 100 -7.39 -21.78 5.35
CA ASP A 100 -6.50 -22.72 4.64
C ASP A 100 -6.61 -22.55 3.12
N LEU A 101 -7.82 -22.35 2.60
CA LEU A 101 -8.05 -22.10 1.18
C LEU A 101 -7.34 -20.83 0.69
N LEU A 102 -7.40 -19.73 1.46
CA LEU A 102 -6.65 -18.50 1.18
C LEU A 102 -5.15 -18.75 1.13
N ARG A 103 -4.59 -19.45 2.12
CA ARG A 103 -3.15 -19.76 2.17
C ARG A 103 -2.71 -20.59 0.97
N LYS A 104 -3.49 -21.59 0.60
CA LYS A 104 -3.23 -22.43 -0.58
C LYS A 104 -3.32 -21.62 -1.86
N ALA A 105 -4.34 -20.78 -1.99
CA ALA A 105 -4.50 -19.89 -3.13
C ALA A 105 -3.32 -18.91 -3.26
N GLY A 106 -2.81 -18.32 -2.18
CA GLY A 106 -1.63 -17.45 -2.23
C GLY A 106 -0.35 -18.12 -2.75
N ARG A 107 -0.30 -19.47 -2.78
CA ARG A 107 0.80 -20.24 -3.41
C ARG A 107 0.55 -20.54 -4.89
N ASP A 108 -0.66 -20.32 -5.40
CA ASP A 108 -0.97 -20.42 -6.83
C ASP A 108 -0.36 -19.22 -7.58
N PRO A 109 0.46 -19.44 -8.63
CA PRO A 109 0.95 -18.36 -9.49
C PRO A 109 -0.15 -17.47 -10.07
N VAL A 110 -1.36 -17.98 -10.31
CA VAL A 110 -2.51 -17.19 -10.77
C VAL A 110 -2.96 -16.21 -9.70
N MET A 111 -3.00 -16.62 -8.43
CA MET A 111 -3.32 -15.72 -7.33
C MET A 111 -2.24 -14.65 -7.16
N GLN A 112 -0.97 -15.03 -7.23
CA GLN A 112 0.15 -14.08 -7.09
C GLN A 112 0.07 -12.98 -8.17
N LYS A 113 -0.14 -13.38 -9.43
CA LYS A 113 -0.35 -12.45 -10.53
C LYS A 113 -1.62 -11.60 -10.33
N THR A 114 -2.69 -12.20 -9.83
CA THR A 114 -3.94 -11.49 -9.57
C THR A 114 -3.77 -10.44 -8.47
N GLU A 115 -3.09 -10.76 -7.37
CA GLU A 115 -2.77 -9.81 -6.30
C GLU A 115 -1.91 -8.66 -6.82
N ASP A 116 -0.86 -8.94 -7.60
CA ASP A 116 -0.02 -7.89 -8.17
C ASP A 116 -0.82 -6.95 -9.09
N GLN A 117 -1.67 -7.50 -9.97
CA GLN A 117 -2.53 -6.70 -10.85
C GLN A 117 -3.60 -5.91 -10.08
N PHE A 118 -4.18 -6.52 -9.05
CA PHE A 118 -5.17 -5.89 -8.19
C PHE A 118 -4.55 -4.70 -7.45
N PHE A 119 -3.36 -4.90 -6.88
CA PHE A 119 -2.63 -3.86 -6.18
C PHE A 119 -2.21 -2.72 -7.09
N ASP A 120 -1.73 -3.05 -8.29
CA ASP A 120 -1.41 -2.06 -9.30
C ASP A 120 -2.66 -1.22 -9.63
N THR A 121 -3.83 -1.85 -9.78
CA THR A 121 -5.08 -1.16 -10.12
C THR A 121 -5.62 -0.30 -8.99
N VAL A 122 -5.61 -0.81 -7.75
CA VAL A 122 -6.24 -0.14 -6.61
C VAL A 122 -5.37 0.96 -6.02
N TYR A 123 -4.04 0.83 -6.09
CA TYR A 123 -3.13 1.74 -5.38
C TYR A 123 -2.06 2.36 -6.27
N TYR A 124 -1.37 1.57 -7.10
CA TYR A 124 -0.25 2.09 -7.89
C TYR A 124 -0.69 3.05 -8.99
N LEU A 125 -1.68 2.66 -9.81
CA LEU A 125 -2.18 3.47 -10.91
C LEU A 125 -2.82 4.78 -10.41
N PRO A 126 -3.63 4.79 -9.33
CA PRO A 126 -4.08 6.03 -8.71
C PRO A 126 -2.94 6.92 -8.20
N ALA A 127 -1.89 6.34 -7.58
CA ALA A 127 -0.71 7.10 -7.16
C ALA A 127 0.04 7.71 -8.36
N CYS A 128 0.23 6.93 -9.43
CA CYS A 128 0.80 7.40 -10.69
C CYS A 128 -0.03 8.51 -11.33
N ASN A 129 -1.36 8.44 -11.23
CA ASN A 129 -2.25 9.48 -11.71
C ASN A 129 -2.06 10.78 -10.93
N PHE A 130 -2.03 10.70 -9.59
CA PHE A 130 -1.78 11.87 -8.75
C PHE A 130 -0.41 12.48 -9.06
N PHE A 131 0.64 11.66 -9.16
CA PHE A 131 1.99 12.07 -9.50
C PHE A 131 2.04 12.82 -10.84
N ALA A 132 1.48 12.22 -11.90
CA ALA A 132 1.52 12.77 -13.25
C ALA A 132 0.66 14.04 -13.39
N THR A 133 -0.55 14.05 -12.80
CA THR A 133 -1.47 15.20 -12.90
C THR A 133 -0.93 16.42 -12.16
N ASN A 134 -0.12 16.20 -11.11
CA ASN A 134 0.46 17.27 -10.32
C ASN A 134 1.90 17.64 -10.74
N PHE A 135 2.41 17.07 -11.84
CA PHE A 135 3.74 17.31 -12.39
C PHE A 135 4.90 17.08 -11.42
N PHE A 136 4.77 16.08 -10.54
CA PHE A 136 5.92 15.57 -9.80
C PHE A 136 6.92 14.92 -10.77
N ILE A 137 8.20 14.96 -10.42
CA ILE A 137 9.28 14.38 -11.24
C ILE A 137 10.21 13.44 -10.48
N HIS A 138 10.33 13.54 -9.16
CA HIS A 138 11.29 12.75 -8.40
C HIS A 138 10.74 11.37 -8.00
N PRO A 139 11.55 10.29 -8.16
CA PRO A 139 11.19 8.95 -7.67
C PRO A 139 10.78 8.87 -6.20
N LEU A 140 11.47 9.60 -5.31
CA LEU A 140 11.10 9.66 -3.88
C LEU A 140 9.69 10.24 -3.70
N SER A 141 9.28 11.20 -4.53
CA SER A 141 7.91 11.73 -4.51
C SER A 141 6.89 10.66 -4.89
N LEU A 142 7.18 9.85 -5.92
CA LEU A 142 6.31 8.73 -6.29
C LEU A 142 6.20 7.72 -5.15
N LEU A 143 7.31 7.38 -4.49
CA LEU A 143 7.32 6.49 -3.33
C LEU A 143 6.41 7.03 -2.21
N VAL A 144 6.54 8.31 -1.85
CA VAL A 144 5.74 8.96 -0.81
C VAL A 144 4.25 8.95 -1.14
N ILE A 145 3.91 9.28 -2.39
CA ILE A 145 2.53 9.30 -2.86
C ILE A 145 1.97 7.87 -2.82
N TYR A 146 2.69 6.90 -3.35
CA TYR A 146 2.25 5.52 -3.41
C TYR A 146 2.06 4.89 -2.02
N ASP A 147 3.00 5.14 -1.10
CA ASP A 147 2.88 4.75 0.31
C ASP A 147 1.59 5.30 0.95
N SER A 148 1.20 6.52 0.61
CA SER A 148 -0.03 7.15 1.12
C SER A 148 -1.30 6.51 0.55
N TYR A 149 -1.26 6.09 -0.72
CA TYR A 149 -2.35 5.31 -1.31
C TYR A 149 -2.51 3.96 -0.62
N ILE A 150 -1.40 3.27 -0.31
CA ILE A 150 -1.45 1.99 0.40
C ILE A 150 -1.98 2.17 1.82
N GLN A 151 -1.40 3.09 2.60
CA GLN A 151 -1.74 3.22 4.02
C GLN A 151 -3.08 3.91 4.26
N SER A 152 -3.51 4.81 3.38
CA SER A 152 -4.64 5.71 3.64
C SER A 152 -5.63 5.84 2.48
N GLY A 153 -5.43 5.08 1.39
CA GLY A 153 -6.28 5.16 0.20
C GLY A 153 -6.05 6.40 -0.67
N GLY A 154 -5.11 7.28 -0.31
CA GLY A 154 -4.69 8.41 -1.12
C GLY A 154 -4.04 9.55 -0.35
N ILE A 155 -3.86 10.69 -1.02
CA ILE A 155 -3.47 11.96 -0.38
C ILE A 155 -4.69 12.58 0.29
N LEU A 156 -4.79 12.42 1.61
CA LEU A 156 -5.96 12.87 2.38
C LEU A 156 -6.08 14.41 2.38
N PRO A 157 -7.24 14.99 2.03
CA PRO A 157 -7.42 16.44 1.97
C PRO A 157 -7.09 17.16 3.27
N PHE A 158 -7.46 16.59 4.43
CA PHE A 158 -7.17 17.23 5.71
C PHE A 158 -5.66 17.30 6.02
N LEU A 159 -4.85 16.35 5.54
CA LEU A 159 -3.38 16.41 5.67
C LEU A 159 -2.81 17.42 4.68
N ARG A 160 -3.29 17.40 3.43
CA ARG A 160 -2.90 18.35 2.40
C ARG A 160 -3.12 19.80 2.84
N ASN A 161 -4.21 20.07 3.55
CA ASN A 161 -4.56 21.42 4.00
C ASN A 161 -3.75 21.91 5.21
N ARG A 162 -2.80 21.11 5.75
CA ARG A 162 -1.95 21.53 6.88
C ARG A 162 -0.76 22.41 6.48
N PHE A 163 -0.51 22.62 5.18
CA PHE A 163 0.62 23.40 4.70
C PHE A 163 0.31 24.17 3.42
N ALA A 164 1.00 25.30 3.21
CA ALA A 164 0.68 26.27 2.15
C ALA A 164 1.20 25.87 0.77
N GLU A 165 2.34 25.16 0.70
CA GLU A 165 3.02 24.86 -0.57
C GLU A 165 2.06 24.18 -1.57
N HIS A 166 2.06 24.68 -2.81
CA HIS A 166 1.24 24.13 -3.88
C HIS A 166 1.94 22.94 -4.55
N THR A 167 1.20 22.11 -5.28
CA THR A 167 1.85 21.09 -6.11
C THR A 167 2.56 21.77 -7.30
N PRO A 168 3.52 21.10 -7.97
CA PRO A 168 4.22 21.67 -9.13
C PRO A 168 3.28 22.12 -10.26
N ALA A 169 2.16 21.43 -10.47
CA ALA A 169 1.13 21.84 -11.43
C ALA A 169 0.53 23.24 -11.17
N TYR A 170 0.66 23.77 -9.96
CA TYR A 170 0.22 25.11 -9.58
C TYR A 170 1.38 26.01 -9.16
N GLY A 171 2.60 25.74 -9.66
CA GLY A 171 3.78 26.57 -9.46
C GLY A 171 4.49 26.39 -8.13
N GLY A 172 4.11 25.39 -7.32
CA GLY A 172 4.79 25.11 -6.06
C GLY A 172 6.06 24.28 -6.23
N ASN A 173 6.88 24.24 -5.17
CA ASN A 173 8.12 23.47 -5.16
C ASN A 173 7.85 22.03 -4.71
N GLU A 174 8.16 21.06 -5.59
CA GLU A 174 7.99 19.62 -5.33
C GLU A 174 8.64 19.16 -4.02
N LYS A 175 9.91 19.51 -3.80
CA LYS A 175 10.68 19.04 -2.64
C LYS A 175 10.11 19.61 -1.35
N ILE A 176 9.69 20.88 -1.36
CA ILE A 176 9.02 21.52 -0.22
C ILE A 176 7.67 20.84 0.02
N TRP A 177 6.86 20.63 -1.03
CA TRP A 177 5.55 20.01 -0.92
C TRP A 177 5.63 18.62 -0.29
N ILE A 178 6.53 17.76 -0.77
CA ILE A 178 6.71 16.39 -0.28
C ILE A 178 7.18 16.38 1.18
N LYS A 179 8.14 17.24 1.52
CA LYS A 179 8.61 17.38 2.91
C LYS A 179 7.50 17.86 3.84
N SER A 180 6.74 18.88 3.43
CA SER A 180 5.62 19.40 4.21
C SER A 180 4.51 18.37 4.38
N TYR A 181 4.18 17.62 3.32
CA TYR A 181 3.20 16.53 3.39
C TYR A 181 3.64 15.42 4.35
N LEU A 182 4.89 14.95 4.25
CA LEU A 182 5.42 13.94 5.15
C LEU A 182 5.46 14.42 6.60
N THR A 183 5.81 15.68 6.84
CA THR A 183 5.80 16.28 8.18
C THR A 183 4.37 16.30 8.75
N ALA A 184 3.40 16.77 7.97
CA ALA A 184 1.99 16.78 8.38
C ALA A 184 1.45 15.37 8.67
N ARG A 185 1.86 14.37 7.88
CA ARG A 185 1.48 12.96 8.05
C ARG A 185 2.17 12.32 9.26
N GLN A 186 3.46 12.61 9.46
CA GLN A 186 4.23 12.19 10.63
C GLN A 186 3.57 12.69 11.92
N ASP A 187 3.27 13.99 11.99
CA ASP A 187 2.62 14.60 13.16
C ASP A 187 1.26 13.97 13.42
N TRP A 188 0.46 13.78 12.37
CA TRP A 188 -0.85 13.13 12.46
C TRP A 188 -0.79 11.69 12.97
N LEU A 189 0.15 10.89 12.46
CA LEU A 189 0.33 9.49 12.90
C LEU A 189 0.84 9.43 14.34
N ALA A 190 1.73 10.37 14.74
CA ALA A 190 2.31 10.41 16.07
C ALA A 190 1.37 10.99 17.14
N SER A 191 0.53 11.98 16.79
CA SER A 191 -0.39 12.63 17.73
C SER A 191 -1.62 11.76 18.06
N GLY A 192 -2.00 10.86 17.15
CA GLY A 192 -3.16 10.00 17.32
C GLY A 192 -4.50 10.73 17.17
N ASP A 193 -4.55 11.83 16.40
CA ASP A 193 -5.75 12.68 16.16
C ASP A 193 -6.98 11.89 15.69
N MET A 194 -6.81 10.66 15.16
CA MET A 194 -7.91 9.72 14.89
C MET A 194 -8.15 8.74 16.05
N GLY A 195 -8.39 9.25 17.26
CA GLY A 195 -8.86 8.47 18.41
C GLY A 195 -8.05 7.20 18.67
N ARG A 196 -6.85 7.33 19.27
CA ARG A 196 -6.01 6.24 19.82
C ARG A 196 -6.26 4.86 19.17
N ARG A 197 -5.86 4.69 17.91
CA ARG A 197 -5.67 3.35 17.32
C ARG A 197 -4.21 2.97 17.53
N PRO A 198 -3.87 2.14 18.54
CA PRO A 198 -2.48 1.83 18.88
C PRO A 198 -1.68 1.26 17.70
N LEU A 199 -2.37 0.57 16.79
CA LEU A 199 -1.78 -0.01 15.58
C LEU A 199 -1.19 1.05 14.62
N LEU A 200 -1.71 2.28 14.59
CA LEU A 200 -1.18 3.34 13.72
C LEU A 200 0.16 3.89 14.22
N LEU A 201 0.40 3.91 15.54
CA LEU A 201 1.69 4.32 16.11
C LEU A 201 2.83 3.42 15.64
N ASN A 202 2.55 2.14 15.43
CA ASN A 202 3.53 1.17 14.91
C ASN A 202 3.92 1.44 13.45
N THR A 203 3.26 2.37 12.76
CA THR A 203 3.54 2.69 11.36
C THR A 203 4.25 4.04 11.17
N VAL A 204 4.47 4.79 12.27
CA VAL A 204 5.17 6.09 12.27
C VAL A 204 6.59 5.97 11.69
N TYR A 205 7.23 4.81 11.79
CA TYR A 205 8.55 4.60 11.22
C TYR A 205 8.60 4.78 9.69
N ARG A 206 7.49 4.57 8.96
CA ARG A 206 7.44 4.72 7.49
C ARG A 206 7.75 6.16 7.10
N THR A 207 7.06 7.12 7.72
CA THR A 207 7.30 8.55 7.48
C THR A 207 8.68 8.99 7.94
N HIS A 208 9.21 8.42 9.03
CA HIS A 208 10.62 8.64 9.42
C HIS A 208 11.61 8.17 8.35
N CYS A 209 11.48 6.95 7.83
CA CYS A 209 12.36 6.43 6.77
C CYS A 209 12.32 7.33 5.52
N LEU A 210 11.14 7.79 5.12
CA LEU A 210 10.97 8.67 3.97
C LEU A 210 11.58 10.07 4.21
N LEU A 211 11.39 10.65 5.39
CA LEU A 211 12.03 11.91 5.78
C LEU A 211 13.56 11.79 5.84
N GLN A 212 14.10 10.63 6.24
CA GLN A 212 15.53 10.38 6.19
C GLN A 212 16.07 10.39 4.75
N GLN A 213 15.35 9.85 3.77
CA GLN A 213 15.77 9.96 2.37
C GLN A 213 15.84 11.39 1.88
N ILE A 214 14.90 12.25 2.31
CA ILE A 214 14.95 13.69 2.04
C ILE A 214 16.19 14.32 2.65
N ASN A 215 16.51 14.00 3.91
CA ASN A 215 17.69 14.52 4.59
C ASN A 215 19.01 14.06 3.95
N ASN A 216 19.01 12.88 3.33
CA ASN A 216 20.14 12.34 2.57
C ASN A 216 20.20 12.81 1.10
N ASP A 217 19.32 13.73 0.70
CA ASP A 217 19.13 14.20 -0.68
C ASP A 217 18.92 13.05 -1.70
N ASN A 218 18.38 11.91 -1.27
CA ASN A 218 18.15 10.73 -2.10
C ASN A 218 16.84 10.80 -2.90
N TRP A 219 16.61 11.92 -3.59
CA TRP A 219 15.36 12.17 -4.33
C TRP A 219 15.15 11.23 -5.51
N ASP A 220 16.25 10.78 -6.11
CA ASP A 220 16.23 9.87 -7.27
C ASP A 220 16.26 8.39 -6.86
N LEU A 221 16.26 8.10 -5.54
CA LEU A 221 16.31 6.75 -4.97
C LEU A 221 17.49 5.91 -5.47
N GLN A 222 18.62 6.54 -5.79
CA GLN A 222 19.83 5.86 -6.25
C GLN A 222 20.66 5.28 -5.10
N GLN A 223 20.52 5.82 -3.89
CA GLN A 223 21.24 5.33 -2.70
C GLN A 223 20.43 4.24 -1.99
N ALA A 224 21.11 3.42 -1.18
CA ALA A 224 20.46 2.39 -0.36
C ALA A 224 19.34 2.96 0.52
N PHE A 225 18.26 2.20 0.67
CA PHE A 225 17.10 2.56 1.49
C PHE A 225 16.93 1.49 2.57
N SER A 226 16.90 1.89 3.85
CA SER A 226 16.55 1.00 4.95
C SER A 226 15.07 1.14 5.29
N ALA A 227 14.29 0.07 5.06
CA ALA A 227 12.86 0.01 5.30
C ALA A 227 12.57 -1.13 6.29
N ASN A 228 12.05 -0.80 7.48
CA ASN A 228 11.73 -1.79 8.51
C ASN A 228 12.91 -2.73 8.85
N GLY A 229 14.14 -2.19 8.89
CA GLY A 229 15.36 -2.96 9.13
C GLY A 229 15.89 -3.76 7.93
N VAL A 230 15.21 -3.71 6.78
CA VAL A 230 15.63 -4.34 5.53
C VAL A 230 16.34 -3.33 4.64
N GLU A 231 17.56 -3.63 4.25
CA GLU A 231 18.33 -2.81 3.30
C GLU A 231 17.94 -3.14 1.85
N ILE A 232 17.68 -2.09 1.06
CA ILE A 232 17.24 -2.18 -0.33
C ILE A 232 18.16 -1.31 -1.18
N LEU A 233 18.86 -1.95 -2.12
CA LEU A 233 19.84 -1.33 -3.00
C LEU A 233 19.20 -0.69 -4.23
#